data_AF-A0A3Q3AY97-F1
#
_entry.id   AF-A0A3Q3AY97-F1
#
_cell.length_a   1.000
_cell.length_b   1.000
_cell.length_c   1.000
_cell.angle_alpha   90.00
_cell.angle_beta   90.00
_cell.angle_gamma   90.00
#
_symmetry.space_group_name_H-M   'P 1'
#
loop_
_entity.id
_entity.type
_entity.pdbx_description
1 polymer ?
#
loop_
_entity_poly.entity_id
_entity_poly.type
_entity_poly.pdbx_seq_one_letter_code
_entity_poly.pdbx_strand_id
1 'polypeptide(L)'
;MKIIRFGAASVQALIDTCMEEDGKLYLCVSSPTIKDKPVQIRPWNLNDSDFVMDGSQPLDPRKTIFVGGVPRPLRAVELAMIMDRLYGGVCYAGIDTDPELKYPKGAGRVAFSNQQSYIAAISARFVQLQHNDIDKRVS
;
A
#
# COMPACT_ATOMS: atom_id res chain seq x y z
N MET A 1 7.09 -2.27 -14.23
CA MET A 1 7.28 -2.90 -12.91
C MET A 1 6.99 -4.39 -13.06
N LYS A 2 7.96 -5.26 -12.73
CA LYS A 2 7.82 -6.72 -12.84
C LYS A 2 7.78 -7.29 -11.43
N ILE A 3 6.79 -8.14 -11.13
CA ILE A 3 6.67 -8.79 -9.81
C ILE A 3 7.36 -10.14 -9.92
N ILE A 4 8.25 -10.44 -8.97
CA ILE A 4 8.94 -11.72 -8.89
C ILE A 4 8.65 -12.28 -7.50
N ARG A 5 8.20 -13.53 -7.43
CA ARG A 5 7.89 -14.20 -6.17
C ARG A 5 9.08 -15.03 -5.73
N PHE A 6 9.50 -14.82 -4.50
CA PHE A 6 10.55 -15.57 -3.83
C PHE A 6 10.01 -16.07 -2.47
N GLY A 7 10.52 -17.20 -1.97
CA GLY A 7 10.27 -17.60 -0.58
C GLY A 7 10.94 -16.62 0.39
N ALA A 8 10.49 -16.55 1.65
CA ALA A 8 11.00 -15.58 2.62
C ALA A 8 12.54 -15.58 2.76
N ALA A 9 13.16 -16.77 2.82
CA ALA A 9 14.62 -16.91 2.85
C ALA A 9 15.29 -16.40 1.57
N SER A 10 14.67 -16.63 0.41
CA SER A 10 15.16 -16.15 -0.89
C SER A 10 14.98 -14.64 -1.06
N VAL A 11 13.92 -14.05 -0.50
CA VAL A 11 13.74 -12.60 -0.44
C VAL A 11 14.83 -11.98 0.43
N GLN A 12 15.12 -12.56 1.60
CA GLN A 12 16.17 -12.05 2.48
C GLN A 12 17.54 -12.11 1.80
N ALA A 13 17.91 -13.25 1.22
CA ALA A 13 19.16 -13.37 0.47
C ALA A 13 19.25 -12.38 -0.71
N LEU A 14 18.12 -12.09 -1.37
CA LEU A 14 18.08 -11.07 -2.42
C LEU A 14 18.30 -9.67 -1.86
N ILE A 15 17.69 -9.33 -0.72
CA ILE A 15 17.87 -8.04 -0.06
C ILE A 15 19.33 -7.87 0.37
N ASP A 16 19.94 -8.92 0.94
CA ASP A 16 21.33 -8.90 1.42
C ASP A 16 22.36 -8.71 0.27
N THR A 17 21.96 -8.99 -0.97
CA THR A 17 22.80 -8.78 -2.17
C THR A 17 22.51 -7.47 -2.89
N CYS A 18 21.48 -6.71 -2.46
CA CYS A 18 21.15 -5.43 -3.05
C CYS A 18 22.12 -4.32 -2.59
N MET A 19 22.31 -3.34 -3.46
CA MET A 19 22.97 -2.09 -3.15
C MET A 19 21.94 -1.14 -2.53
N GLU A 20 22.29 -0.49 -1.43
CA GLU A 20 21.42 0.51 -0.78
C GLU A 20 21.91 1.93 -1.12
N GLU A 21 21.01 2.75 -1.66
CA GLU A 21 21.27 4.15 -1.99
C GLU A 21 20.02 4.97 -1.62
N ASP A 22 20.17 6.01 -0.80
CA ASP A 22 19.08 6.84 -0.27
C ASP A 22 17.90 6.04 0.34
N GLY A 23 18.21 4.95 1.05
CA GLY A 23 17.21 4.05 1.66
C GLY A 23 16.39 3.24 0.63
N LYS A 24 16.85 3.17 -0.62
CA LYS A 24 16.26 2.38 -1.70
C LYS A 24 17.20 1.23 -2.06
N LEU A 25 16.63 0.05 -2.27
CA LEU A 25 17.36 -1.14 -2.67
C LEU A 25 17.45 -1.22 -4.19
N TYR A 26 18.64 -1.52 -4.70
CA TYR A 26 18.91 -1.69 -6.12
C TYR A 26 19.63 -3.01 -6.38
N LEU A 27 19.26 -3.66 -7.48
CA LEU A 27 19.95 -4.83 -8.00
C LEU A 27 20.38 -4.54 -9.45
N CYS A 28 21.65 -4.77 -9.75
CA CYS A 28 22.14 -4.67 -11.12
C CYS A 28 21.71 -5.91 -11.91
N VAL A 29 21.01 -5.69 -13.02
CA VAL A 29 20.52 -6.75 -13.89
C VAL A 29 21.07 -6.54 -15.29
N SER A 30 21.69 -7.59 -15.83
CA SER A 30 22.21 -7.60 -17.19
C SER A 30 21.26 -8.33 -18.13
N SER A 31 21.10 -7.80 -19.34
CA SER A 31 20.39 -8.41 -20.47
C SER A 31 21.34 -8.49 -21.69
N PRO A 32 20.97 -9.21 -22.76
CA PRO A 32 21.81 -9.27 -23.96
C PRO A 32 22.14 -7.91 -24.58
N THR A 33 21.33 -6.88 -24.32
CA THR A 33 21.48 -5.53 -24.89
C THR A 33 21.91 -4.46 -23.88
N ILE A 34 21.79 -4.72 -22.57
CA ILE A 34 22.09 -3.75 -21.52
C ILE A 34 22.86 -4.46 -20.42
N LYS A 35 24.08 -4.00 -20.12
CA LYS A 35 24.86 -4.50 -18.98
C LYS A 35 24.58 -3.66 -17.74
N ASP A 36 24.53 -4.33 -16.60
CA ASP A 36 24.55 -3.78 -15.25
C ASP A 36 23.55 -2.64 -15.03
N LYS A 37 22.33 -2.80 -15.55
CA LYS A 37 21.27 -1.81 -15.35
C LYS A 37 20.82 -1.87 -13.89
N PRO A 38 20.94 -0.79 -13.10
CA PRO A 38 20.40 -0.76 -11.76
C PRO A 38 18.87 -0.77 -11.85
N VAL A 39 18.25 -1.74 -11.16
CA VAL A 39 16.80 -1.84 -11.05
C VAL A 39 16.44 -1.72 -9.58
N GLN A 40 15.52 -0.80 -9.28
CA GLN A 40 15.02 -0.64 -7.92
C GLN A 40 14.18 -1.85 -7.52
N ILE A 41 14.52 -2.45 -6.37
CA ILE A 41 13.76 -3.49 -5.72
C ILE A 41 12.97 -2.87 -4.57
N ARG A 42 11.68 -3.18 -4.50
CA ARG A 42 10.78 -2.69 -3.44
C ARG A 42 10.04 -3.89 -2.85
N PRO A 43 10.58 -4.53 -1.80
CA PRO A 43 9.88 -5.61 -1.12
C PRO A 43 8.58 -5.09 -0.51
N TRP A 44 7.59 -5.97 -0.41
CA TRP A 44 6.32 -5.67 0.24
C TRP A 44 6.19 -6.56 1.47
N ASN A 45 5.96 -5.96 2.63
CA ASN A 45 5.73 -6.71 3.85
C ASN A 45 4.26 -7.13 3.91
N LEU A 46 4.01 -8.42 4.17
CA LEU A 46 2.66 -8.92 4.31
C LEU A 46 1.93 -8.27 5.49
N ASN A 47 2.64 -7.90 6.56
CA ASN A 47 2.05 -7.23 7.71
C ASN A 47 1.57 -5.80 7.41
N ASP A 48 1.93 -5.23 6.26
CA ASP A 48 1.46 -3.91 5.83
C ASP A 48 0.12 -3.98 5.07
N SER A 49 -0.46 -5.17 4.88
CA SER A 49 -1.72 -5.34 4.13
C SER A 49 -2.96 -4.87 4.87
N ASP A 50 -2.92 -4.82 6.19
CA ASP A 50 -4.07 -4.49 7.03
C ASP A 50 -3.62 -3.73 8.27
N PHE A 51 -4.51 -2.87 8.76
CA PHE A 51 -4.27 -2.08 9.94
C PHE A 51 -5.58 -1.79 10.67
N VAL A 52 -5.62 -2.14 11.96
CA VAL A 52 -6.74 -1.83 12.86
C VAL A 52 -6.34 -0.61 13.69
N MET A 53 -7.09 0.49 13.53
CA MET A 53 -6.89 1.72 14.28
C MET A 53 -7.71 1.72 15.58
N ASP A 54 -8.93 1.21 15.51
CA ASP A 54 -9.81 0.96 16.65
C ASP A 54 -10.54 -0.37 16.46
N GLY A 55 -10.24 -1.33 17.33
CA GLY A 55 -10.82 -2.68 17.34
C GLY A 55 -11.98 -2.86 18.32
N SER A 56 -12.49 -1.77 18.92
CA SER A 56 -13.54 -1.84 19.93
C SER A 56 -14.90 -2.30 19.39
N GLN A 57 -15.14 -2.13 18.08
CA GLN A 57 -16.38 -2.47 17.41
C GLN A 57 -16.13 -3.37 16.19
N PRO A 58 -17.05 -4.30 15.86
CA PRO A 58 -16.95 -5.09 14.66
C PRO A 58 -17.00 -4.19 13.41
N LEU A 59 -16.25 -4.58 12.38
CA LEU A 59 -16.24 -3.87 11.10
C LEU A 59 -17.59 -4.02 10.40
N ASP A 60 -18.18 -2.88 10.01
CA ASP A 60 -19.43 -2.84 9.27
C ASP A 60 -19.15 -2.61 7.77
N PRO A 61 -19.47 -3.59 6.90
CA PRO A 61 -19.31 -3.45 5.45
C PRO A 61 -20.07 -2.24 4.88
N ARG A 62 -21.17 -1.80 5.52
CA ARG A 62 -21.97 -0.65 5.07
C ARG A 62 -21.32 0.69 5.37
N LYS A 63 -20.30 0.70 6.24
CA LYS A 63 -19.47 1.87 6.56
C LYS A 63 -18.06 1.73 6.01
N THR A 64 -17.88 0.89 4.98
CA THR A 64 -16.59 0.63 4.35
C THR A 64 -16.60 1.18 2.92
N ILE A 65 -15.57 1.95 2.58
CA ILE A 65 -15.36 2.46 1.22
C ILE A 65 -14.23 1.70 0.53
N PHE A 66 -14.27 1.72 -0.80
CA PHE A 66 -13.17 1.32 -1.65
C PHE A 66 -12.40 2.57 -2.09
N VAL A 67 -11.06 2.46 -2.13
CA VAL A 67 -10.16 3.53 -2.57
C VAL A 67 -9.33 3.01 -3.73
N GLY A 68 -9.62 3.51 -4.93
CA GLY A 68 -8.97 3.12 -6.17
C GLY A 68 -7.75 3.98 -6.49
N GLY A 69 -6.73 3.36 -7.08
CA GLY A 69 -5.56 4.08 -7.58
C GLY A 69 -4.52 4.44 -6.52
N VAL A 70 -4.57 3.84 -5.33
CA VAL A 70 -3.53 4.05 -4.31
C VAL A 70 -2.13 3.64 -4.83
N PRO A 71 -1.05 4.30 -4.41
CA PRO A 71 0.30 3.87 -4.72
C PRO A 71 0.52 2.42 -4.24
N ARG A 72 1.13 1.56 -5.05
CA ARG A 72 1.41 0.16 -4.66
C ARG A 72 2.30 0.02 -3.41
N PRO A 73 3.24 0.95 -3.12
CA PRO A 73 4.00 0.91 -1.87
C PRO A 73 3.26 1.45 -0.64
N LEU A 74 2.02 1.95 -0.80
CA LEU A 74 1.26 2.54 0.32
C LEU A 74 0.83 1.45 1.29
N ARG A 75 1.18 1.60 2.57
CA ARG A 75 0.83 0.68 3.67
C ARG A 75 -0.57 0.96 4.21
N ALA A 76 -1.22 -0.08 4.75
CA ALA A 76 -2.56 0.05 5.34
C ALA A 76 -2.60 1.11 6.46
N VAL A 77 -1.57 1.16 7.31
CA VAL A 77 -1.43 2.18 8.37
C VAL A 77 -1.38 3.60 7.80
N GLU A 78 -0.70 3.80 6.67
CA GLU A 78 -0.59 5.11 6.04
C GLU A 78 -1.93 5.53 5.44
N LEU A 79 -2.63 4.60 4.76
CA LEU A 79 -3.97 4.84 4.25
C LEU A 79 -4.94 5.19 5.39
N ALA A 80 -4.90 4.45 6.50
CA ALA A 80 -5.73 4.74 7.67
C ALA A 80 -5.47 6.15 8.21
N MET A 81 -4.20 6.49 8.45
CA MET A 81 -3.81 7.80 8.99
C MET A 81 -4.22 8.96 8.08
N ILE A 82 -4.04 8.82 6.76
CA ILE A 82 -4.43 9.87 5.81
C ILE A 82 -5.95 10.08 5.84
N MET A 83 -6.70 8.99 5.80
CA MET A 83 -8.16 9.04 5.76
C MET A 83 -8.76 9.53 7.07
N ASP A 84 -8.15 9.17 8.21
CA ASP A 84 -8.55 9.64 9.53
C ASP A 84 -8.30 11.13 9.69
N ARG A 85 -7.17 11.66 9.18
CA ARG A 85 -6.91 13.11 9.16
C ARG A 85 -7.93 13.88 8.32
N LEU A 86 -8.45 13.29 7.25
CA LEU A 86 -9.37 13.96 6.32
C LEU A 86 -10.84 13.90 6.78
N TYR A 87 -11.27 12.75 7.32
CA TYR A 87 -12.68 12.49 7.60
C TYR A 87 -12.97 12.08 9.04
N GLY A 88 -11.92 11.72 9.80
CA GLY A 88 -12.02 11.17 11.15
C GLY A 88 -12.69 9.81 11.22
N GLY A 89 -12.56 9.15 12.37
CA GLY A 89 -13.33 7.98 12.74
C GLY A 89 -13.01 6.74 11.91
N VAL A 90 -11.81 6.64 11.33
CA VAL A 90 -11.34 5.41 10.70
C VAL A 90 -11.11 4.35 11.78
N CYS A 91 -11.67 3.16 11.62
CA CYS A 91 -11.42 2.03 12.52
C CYS A 91 -10.49 0.98 11.90
N TYR A 92 -10.45 0.90 10.56
CA TYR A 92 -9.64 -0.08 9.85
C TYR A 92 -9.29 0.41 8.44
N ALA A 93 -8.11 0.01 7.96
CA ALA A 93 -7.76 0.08 6.55
C ALA A 93 -7.10 -1.22 6.09
N GLY A 94 -7.23 -1.51 4.80
CA GLY A 94 -6.56 -2.63 4.16
C GLY A 94 -6.14 -2.31 2.74
N ILE A 95 -5.04 -2.90 2.30
CA ILE A 95 -4.52 -2.83 0.93
C ILE A 95 -4.95 -4.08 0.18
N ASP A 96 -5.60 -3.88 -0.96
CA ASP A 96 -6.00 -5.00 -1.80
C ASP A 96 -4.77 -5.59 -2.49
N THR A 97 -4.48 -6.84 -2.12
CA THR A 97 -3.37 -7.62 -2.68
C THR A 97 -3.87 -8.70 -3.62
N ASP A 98 -3.00 -9.11 -4.54
CA ASP A 98 -3.29 -10.26 -5.40
C ASP A 98 -3.40 -11.55 -4.58
N PRO A 99 -4.46 -12.38 -4.76
CA PRO A 99 -4.66 -13.56 -3.93
C PRO A 99 -3.52 -14.56 -3.98
N GLU A 100 -2.88 -14.68 -5.15
CA GLU A 100 -1.79 -15.60 -5.38
C GLU A 100 -0.45 -14.96 -4.99
N LEU A 101 -0.16 -13.76 -5.53
CA LEU A 101 1.15 -13.12 -5.36
C LEU A 101 1.31 -12.39 -4.03
N LYS A 102 0.20 -12.13 -3.31
CA LYS A 102 0.14 -11.32 -2.09
C LYS A 102 0.81 -9.94 -2.25
N TYR A 103 0.69 -9.37 -3.45
CA TYR A 103 1.29 -8.09 -3.81
C TYR A 103 0.22 -7.01 -4.05
N PRO A 104 0.41 -5.76 -3.60
CA PRO A 104 -0.58 -4.68 -3.77
C PRO A 104 -0.97 -4.43 -5.23
N LYS A 105 -2.28 -4.36 -5.48
CA LYS A 105 -2.84 -4.10 -6.82
C LYS A 105 -3.05 -2.62 -7.11
N GLY A 106 -2.82 -1.75 -6.12
CA GLY A 106 -3.07 -0.31 -6.22
C GLY A 106 -4.51 0.07 -5.88
N ALA A 107 -5.12 -0.68 -4.97
CA ALA A 107 -6.43 -0.39 -4.38
C ALA A 107 -6.40 -0.70 -2.87
N GLY A 108 -7.35 -0.15 -2.13
CA GLY A 108 -7.52 -0.41 -0.70
C GLY A 108 -8.95 -0.20 -0.23
N ARG A 109 -9.18 -0.48 1.05
CA ARG A 109 -10.48 -0.33 1.72
C ARG A 109 -10.29 0.39 3.04
N VAL A 110 -11.28 1.18 3.42
CA VAL A 110 -11.26 1.94 4.67
C VAL A 110 -12.63 1.82 5.32
N ALA A 111 -12.66 1.36 6.56
CA ALA A 111 -13.88 1.26 7.36
C ALA A 111 -13.94 2.38 8.38
N PHE A 112 -15.15 2.93 8.57
CA PHE A 112 -15.42 4.00 9.52
C PHE A 112 -16.30 3.52 10.67
N SER A 113 -16.01 4.05 11.86
CA SER A 113 -16.79 3.83 13.08
C SER A 113 -18.18 4.47 13.01
N ASN A 114 -18.31 5.60 12.29
CA ASN A 114 -19.52 6.40 12.25
C ASN A 114 -19.99 6.71 10.81
N GLN A 115 -21.29 6.95 10.66
CA GLN A 115 -21.92 7.17 9.36
C GLN A 115 -21.58 8.53 8.74
N GLN A 116 -21.30 9.54 9.56
CA GLN A 116 -20.97 10.89 9.08
C GLN A 116 -19.64 10.90 8.31
N SER A 117 -18.59 10.31 8.89
CA SER A 117 -17.27 10.16 8.25
C SER A 117 -17.35 9.32 6.98
N TYR A 118 -18.13 8.23 7.02
CA TYR A 118 -18.41 7.42 5.83
C TYR A 118 -19.02 8.27 4.71
N ILE A 119 -20.12 8.99 4.96
CA ILE A 119 -20.81 9.83 3.96
C ILE A 119 -19.89 10.93 3.42
N ALA A 120 -19.10 11.56 4.29
CA ALA A 120 -18.13 12.57 3.89
C ALA A 120 -17.08 12.00 2.91
N ALA A 121 -16.54 10.81 3.21
CA ALA A 121 -15.52 10.16 2.40
C ALA A 121 -16.03 9.77 1.00
N ILE A 122 -17.23 9.19 0.90
CA ILE A 122 -17.84 8.87 -0.41
C ILE A 122 -18.19 10.14 -1.21
N SER A 123 -18.58 11.22 -0.54
CA SER A 123 -18.98 12.47 -1.18
C SER A 123 -17.79 13.24 -1.79
N ALA A 124 -16.59 13.08 -1.23
CA ALA A 124 -15.39 13.77 -1.70
C ALA A 124 -14.99 13.34 -3.13
N ARG A 125 -15.36 12.12 -3.57
CA ARG A 125 -15.11 11.52 -4.90
C ARG A 125 -13.65 11.36 -5.31
N PHE A 126 -12.75 12.21 -4.81
CA PHE A 126 -11.33 12.15 -5.02
C PHE A 126 -10.56 12.65 -3.80
N VAL A 127 -9.42 12.01 -3.52
CA VAL A 127 -8.49 12.42 -2.47
C VAL A 127 -7.10 12.56 -3.08
N GLN A 128 -6.34 13.59 -2.67
CA GLN A 128 -4.91 13.61 -2.94
C GLN A 128 -4.19 12.82 -1.85
N LEU A 129 -3.57 11.71 -2.26
CA LEU A 129 -2.65 10.98 -1.40
C LEU A 129 -1.23 11.45 -1.70
N GLN A 130 -0.60 12.05 -0.69
CA GLN A 130 0.83 12.30 -0.69
C GLN A 130 1.52 11.15 0.04
N HIS A 131 2.37 10.41 -0.68
CA HIS A 131 3.18 9.32 -0.14
C HIS A 131 4.60 9.42 -0.70
N ASN A 132 5.55 9.89 0.12
CA ASN A 132 6.91 10.24 -0.30
C ASN A 132 6.87 11.19 -1.51
N ASP A 133 7.61 10.90 -2.58
CA ASP A 133 7.64 11.68 -3.83
C ASP A 133 6.39 11.47 -4.72
N ILE A 134 5.39 10.71 -4.26
CA ILE A 134 4.20 10.37 -5.04
C ILE A 134 3.04 11.25 -4.56
N ASP A 135 2.66 12.22 -5.38
CA ASP A 135 1.36 12.90 -5.28
C ASP A 135 0.40 12.25 -6.28
N LYS A 136 -0.66 11.61 -5.76
CA LYS A 136 -1.63 10.91 -6.59
C LYS A 136 -3.06 11.20 -6.16
N ARG A 137 -3.85 11.63 -7.13
CA ARG A 137 -5.31 11.70 -7.00
C ARG A 137 -5.89 10.29 -7.09
N VAL A 138 -6.55 9.87 -6.02
CA VAL A 138 -7.27 8.60 -5.91
C VAL A 138 -8.78 8.85 -5.92
N SER A 139 -9.57 7.84 -6.26
CA SER A 139 -11.03 7.89 -6.40
C SER A 139 -11.72 6.87 -5.53
#